data_AF-A0A2H9SC78-F1
#
_entry.id   AF-A0A2H9SC78-F1
#
_cell.length_a   1.000
_cell.length_b   1.000
_cell.length_c   1.000
_cell.angle_alpha   90.00
_cell.angle_beta   90.00
_cell.angle_gamma   90.00
#
_symmetry.space_group_name_H-M   'P 1'
#
loop_
_entity.id
_entity.type
_entity.pdbx_description
1 polymer ?
#
loop_
_entity_poly.entity_id
_entity_poly.type
_entity_poly.pdbx_seq_one_letter_code
_entity_poly.pdbx_strand_id
1 'polypeptide(L)' 'MLLLRARHGKVLVDERVKKITNKAYAYAWNASFLLVAVLIWVDIFWPEAFTVQGVLSILLFFMAFTGIAFKWWFDRKGDA' A
#
# COMPACT_ATOMS: atom_id res chain seq x y z
N MET A 1 -7.01 47.78 -18.74
CA MET A 1 -6.39 46.74 -19.58
C MET A 1 -5.21 46.15 -18.84
N LEU A 2 -5.36 44.97 -18.23
CA LEU A 2 -4.31 43.96 -18.02
C LEU A 2 -4.97 42.68 -17.51
N LEU A 3 -5.00 41.69 -18.39
CA LEU A 3 -5.51 40.35 -18.21
C LEU A 3 -4.57 39.57 -17.29
N LEU A 4 -5.04 39.10 -16.14
CA LEU A 4 -4.42 37.96 -15.46
C LEU A 4 -5.47 36.87 -15.18
N ARG A 5 -5.78 36.22 -16.30
CA ARG A 5 -6.13 34.82 -16.48
C ARG A 5 -5.81 33.96 -15.26
N ALA A 6 -6.85 33.30 -14.73
CA ALA A 6 -6.76 32.28 -13.69
C ALA A 6 -5.63 31.26 -13.95
N ARG A 7 -4.97 30.81 -12.89
CA ARG A 7 -4.34 29.49 -12.89
C ARG A 7 -4.72 28.75 -11.61
N HIS A 8 -5.80 27.98 -11.69
CA HIS A 8 -6.09 26.87 -10.80
C HIS A 8 -4.96 25.83 -10.91
N GLY A 9 -3.90 26.00 -10.12
CA GLY A 9 -2.77 25.07 -10.04
C GLY A 9 -2.91 23.99 -8.95
N LYS A 10 -4.06 23.86 -8.31
CA LYS A 10 -4.22 23.07 -7.07
C LYS A 10 -4.71 21.63 -7.24
N VAL A 11 -5.26 21.24 -8.40
CA VAL A 11 -5.94 19.92 -8.54
C VAL A 11 -4.99 18.78 -8.97
N LEU A 12 -3.94 19.08 -9.73
CA LEU A 12 -3.08 18.06 -10.33
C LEU A 12 -2.24 17.27 -9.30
N VAL A 13 -1.81 17.90 -8.21
CA VAL A 13 -1.01 17.23 -7.16
C VAL A 13 -1.87 16.29 -6.32
N ASP A 14 -3.06 16.72 -5.91
CA ASP A 14 -3.96 15.90 -5.09
C ASP A 14 -4.45 14.66 -5.83
N GLU A 15 -4.82 14.79 -7.11
CA GLU A 15 -5.31 13.66 -7.89
C GLU A 15 -4.21 12.61 -8.12
N ARG A 16 -2.99 13.04 -8.41
CA ARG A 16 -1.83 12.15 -8.60
C ARG A 16 -1.47 11.40 -7.32
N VAL A 17 -1.35 12.13 -6.20
CA VAL A 17 -1.04 11.51 -4.89
C VAL A 17 -2.12 10.51 -4.50
N LYS A 18 -3.40 10.82 -4.74
CA LYS A 18 -4.51 9.90 -4.49
C LYS A 18 -4.43 8.65 -5.35
N LYS A 19 -4.15 8.77 -6.65
CA LYS A 19 -3.97 7.62 -7.56
C LYS A 19 -2.80 6.74 -7.15
N ILE A 20 -1.65 7.33 -6.84
CA ILE A 20 -0.46 6.58 -6.40
C ILE A 20 -0.72 5.88 -5.07
N THR A 21 -1.34 6.58 -4.11
CA THR A 21 -1.65 6.02 -2.79
C THR A 21 -2.62 4.83 -2.92
N ASN A 22 -3.69 4.98 -3.71
CA ASN A 22 -4.64 3.89 -3.96
C ASN A 22 -3.97 2.70 -4.65
N LYS A 23 -3.12 2.95 -5.64
CA LYS A 23 -2.35 1.89 -6.32
C LYS A 23 -1.41 1.19 -5.34
N ALA A 24 -0.67 1.92 -4.52
CA ALA A 24 0.21 1.37 -3.50
C ALA A 24 -0.54 0.43 -2.53
N TYR A 25 -1.68 0.87 -2.01
CA TYR A 25 -2.50 0.06 -1.12
C TYR A 25 -3.13 -1.16 -1.80
N ALA A 26 -3.51 -1.06 -3.08
CA ALA A 26 -3.98 -2.23 -3.83
C ALA A 26 -2.87 -3.30 -3.98
N TYR A 27 -1.63 -2.89 -4.26
CA TYR A 27 -0.50 -3.81 -4.32
C TYR A 27 -0.14 -4.37 -2.94
N ALA A 28 -0.21 -3.55 -1.88
CA ALA A 28 -0.04 -4.01 -0.50
C ALA A 28 -1.09 -5.08 -0.12
N TRP A 29 -2.34 -4.91 -0.57
CA TRP A 29 -3.38 -5.92 -0.38
C TRP A 29 -3.04 -7.23 -1.07
N ASN A 30 -2.61 -7.20 -2.33
CA ASN A 30 -2.18 -8.40 -3.05
C ASN A 30 -1.00 -9.10 -2.34
N ALA A 31 -0.01 -8.35 -1.87
CA ALA A 31 1.08 -8.89 -1.07
C ALA A 31 0.57 -9.53 0.24
N SER A 32 -0.44 -8.94 0.87
CA SER A 32 -1.04 -9.44 2.10
C SER A 32 -1.82 -10.73 1.88
N PHE A 33 -2.52 -10.88 0.74
CA PHE A 33 -3.15 -12.16 0.38
C PHE A 33 -2.11 -13.28 0.23
N LEU A 34 -0.96 -12.98 -0.39
CA LEU A 34 0.13 -13.95 -0.48
C LEU A 34 0.67 -14.31 0.90
N LEU A 35 0.86 -13.34 1.79
CA LEU A 35 1.27 -13.59 3.17
C LEU A 35 0.24 -14.46 3.90
N VAL A 36 -1.05 -14.15 3.80
CA VAL A 36 -2.12 -14.95 4.43
C VAL A 36 -2.10 -16.39 3.91
N ALA A 37 -1.93 -16.59 2.60
CA ALA A 37 -1.82 -17.94 2.04
C ALA A 37 -0.63 -18.72 2.64
N VAL A 38 0.52 -18.06 2.82
CA VAL A 38 1.69 -18.65 3.50
C VAL A 38 1.39 -18.96 4.96
N LEU A 39 0.75 -18.04 5.70
CA LEU A 39 0.41 -18.25 7.11
C LEU A 39 -0.57 -19.42 7.29
N ILE A 40 -1.54 -19.56 6.39
CA ILE A 40 -2.46 -20.72 6.37
C ILE A 40 -1.70 -22.02 6.11
N TRP A 41 -0.76 -22.03 5.16
CA TRP A 41 0.08 -23.20 4.96
C TRP A 41 0.88 -23.57 6.21
N VAL A 42 1.48 -22.58 6.88
CA VAL A 42 2.21 -22.84 8.11
C VAL A 42 1.28 -23.39 9.19
N ASP A 43 0.07 -22.87 9.34
CA ASP A 43 -0.93 -23.37 10.28
C ASP A 43 -1.32 -24.84 10.00
N ILE A 44 -1.44 -25.23 8.71
CA ILE A 44 -1.75 -26.62 8.33
C ILE A 44 -0.62 -27.59 8.70
N PHE A 45 0.64 -27.22 8.44
CA PHE A 45 1.79 -28.11 8.66
C PHE A 45 2.35 -28.03 10.09
N TRP A 46 2.17 -26.89 10.77
CA TRP A 46 2.67 -26.60 12.11
C TRP A 46 1.63 -25.76 12.90
N PRO A 47 0.54 -26.37 13.36
CA PRO A 47 -0.57 -25.65 14.01
C PRO A 47 -0.20 -24.95 15.32
N GLU A 48 0.91 -25.31 15.95
CA GLU A 48 1.41 -24.64 17.17
C GLU A 48 2.48 -23.58 16.89
N ALA A 49 2.80 -23.30 15.62
CA ALA A 49 3.86 -22.35 15.28
C ALA A 49 3.53 -20.90 15.63
N PHE A 50 2.25 -20.52 15.59
CA PHE A 50 1.82 -19.15 15.81
C PHE A 50 0.62 -19.03 16.73
N THR A 51 0.62 -17.98 17.54
CA THR A 51 -0.57 -17.53 18.28
C THR A 51 -1.39 -16.59 17.40
N VAL A 52 -2.70 -16.48 17.69
CA VAL A 52 -3.58 -15.51 17.01
C VAL A 52 -3.02 -14.09 17.10
N GLN A 53 -2.54 -13.69 18.28
CA GLN A 53 -1.92 -12.38 18.48
C GLN A 53 -0.65 -12.19 17.63
N GLY A 54 0.17 -13.24 17.47
CA GLY A 54 1.34 -13.24 16.61
C GLY A 54 0.98 -13.03 15.14
N VAL A 55 -0.01 -13.78 14.63
CA VAL A 55 -0.50 -13.66 13.25
C VAL A 55 -1.04 -12.25 12.97
N LEU A 56 -1.86 -11.70 13.87
CA LEU A 56 -2.41 -10.35 13.72
C LEU A 56 -1.31 -9.29 13.72
N SER A 57 -0.29 -9.45 14.56
CA SER A 57 0.86 -8.53 14.61
C SER A 57 1.64 -8.58 13.31
N ILE A 58 1.95 -9.78 12.81
CA ILE A 58 2.65 -9.98 11.54
C ILE A 58 1.89 -9.33 10.40
N LEU A 59 0.58 -9.57 10.29
CA LEU A 59 -0.28 -8.98 9.27
C LEU A 59 -0.29 -7.45 9.34
N LEU A 60 -0.49 -6.88 10.53
CA LEU A 60 -0.54 -5.43 10.73
C LEU A 60 0.76 -4.77 10.26
N PHE A 61 1.90 -5.25 10.76
CA PHE A 61 3.19 -4.66 10.41
C PHE A 61 3.51 -4.88 8.93
N PHE A 62 3.25 -6.06 8.39
CA PHE A 62 3.47 -6.33 6.98
C PHE A 62 2.65 -5.40 6.07
N MET A 63 1.36 -5.21 6.37
CA MET A 63 0.51 -4.27 5.62
C MET A 63 1.03 -2.84 5.70
N ALA A 64 1.42 -2.38 6.89
CA ALA A 64 1.95 -1.03 7.08
C ALA A 64 3.26 -0.83 6.29
N PHE A 65 4.21 -1.76 6.42
CA PHE A 65 5.50 -1.67 5.74
C PHE A 65 5.36 -1.76 4.21
N THR A 66 4.56 -2.70 3.71
CA THR A 66 4.38 -2.87 2.26
C THR A 66 3.62 -1.71 1.64
N GLY A 67 2.61 -1.14 2.32
CA GLY A 67 1.92 0.07 1.87
C GLY A 67 2.87 1.26 1.71
N ILE A 68 3.73 1.50 2.71
CA ILE A 68 4.74 2.57 2.66
C ILE A 68 5.77 2.28 1.55
N ALA A 69 6.27 1.04 1.46
CA ALA A 69 7.27 0.65 0.48
C ALA A 69 6.76 0.80 -0.96
N PHE A 70 5.53 0.34 -1.23
CA PHE A 70 4.93 0.48 -2.56
C PHE A 70 4.63 1.95 -2.88
N LYS A 71 4.12 2.73 -1.92
CA LYS A 71 3.88 4.17 -2.13
C LYS A 71 5.17 4.87 -2.53
N TRP A 72 6.23 4.68 -1.75
CA TRP A 72 7.54 5.25 -2.02
C TRP A 72 8.14 4.78 -3.36
N TRP A 73 7.95 3.50 -3.71
CA TRP A 73 8.41 2.97 -4.98
C TRP A 73 7.66 3.58 -6.19
N PHE A 74 6.34 3.72 -6.10
CA PHE A 74 5.53 4.34 -7.14
C PHE A 74 5.79 5.85 -7.25
N ASP A 75 5.98 6.55 -6.13
CA ASP A 75 6.35 7.96 -6.10
C ASP A 75 7.66 8.21 -6.88
N ARG A 76 8.64 7.28 -6.76
CA ARG A 76 9.92 7.36 -7.48
C ARG A 76 9.85 7.01 -8.96
N LYS A 77 8.89 6.19 -9.36
CA LYS A 77 8.76 5.76 -10.77
C LYS A 77 8.24 6.86 -11.70
N GLY A 78 7.61 7.91 -11.16
CA GLY A 78 6.92 8.90 -11.98
C GLY A 78 5.68 8.33 -12.66
N ASP A 79 4.80 9.20 -13.17
CA ASP A 79 3.67 8.77 -14.00
C ASP A 79 4.23 8.24 -15.33
N ALA A 80 4.37 6.92 -15.45
CA ALA A 80 4.56 6.26 -16.75
C ALA A 80 3.24 6.23 -17.52
#